data_AF-A0A924NUJ3-F1
#
_entry.id   AF-A0A924NUJ3-F1
#
_cell.length_a   1.000
_cell.length_b   1.000
_cell.length_c   1.000
_cell.angle_alpha   90.00
_cell.angle_beta   90.00
_cell.angle_gamma   90.00
#
_symmetry.space_group_name_H-M   'P 1'
#
loop_
_entity.id
_entity.type
_entity.pdbx_description
1 polymer ?
#
loop_
_entity_poly.entity_id
_entity_poly.type
_entity_poly.pdbx_seq_one_letter_code
_entity_poly.pdbx_strand_id
1 'polypeptide(L)' 'FGKAGVVRHAIDTTSAGGTGLDMAKVRGLLGAGVEYRQTPTLSVSLELVDYGKVRAPGLDLKMRQVQAGVNYRF' A
#
# COMPACT_ATOMS: atom_id res chain seq x y z
N PHE A 1 -2.81 -14.22 -7.53
CA PHE A 1 -1.45 -14.22 -6.95
C PHE A 1 -1.50 -13.49 -5.60
N GLY A 2 -0.45 -13.61 -4.78
CA GLY A 2 -0.40 -12.97 -3.47
C GLY A 2 0.98 -12.40 -3.17
N LYS A 3 1.03 -11.31 -2.40
CA LYS A 3 2.27 -10.68 -1.94
C LYS A 3 2.29 -10.62 -0.43
N ALA A 4 3.42 -10.97 0.15
CA ALA A 4 3.72 -10.79 1.56
C ALA A 4 5.10 -10.15 1.67
N GLY A 5 5.24 -9.14 2.52
CA GLY A 5 6.51 -8.42 2.64
C GLY A 5 6.50 -7.40 3.77
N VAL A 6 7.48 -6.50 3.73
CA VAL A 6 7.61 -5.39 4.68
C VAL A 6 7.74 -4.09 3.90
N VAL A 7 7.01 -3.06 4.32
CA VAL A 7 7.01 -1.73 3.71
C VAL A 7 7.30 -0.68 4.77
N ARG A 8 8.11 0.32 4.42
CA ARG A 8 8.33 1.51 5.22
C ARG A 8 7.35 2.59 4.76
N HIS A 9 6.50 3.05 5.67
CA HIS A 9 5.64 4.20 5.44
C HIS A 9 6.22 5.43 6.11
N ALA A 10 6.25 6.54 5.39
CA ALA A 10 6.42 7.88 5.94
C ALA A 10 5.06 8.58 5.81
N ILE A 11 4.48 8.98 6.93
CA ILE A 11 3.25 9.76 6.96
C ILE A 11 3.65 11.17 7.36
N ASP A 12 3.46 12.11 6.44
CA ASP A 12 3.63 13.53 6.70
C ASP A 12 2.24 14.14 6.88
N THR A 13 1.91 14.50 8.12
CA THR A 13 0.65 15.21 8.41
C THR A 13 0.93 16.70 8.49
N THR A 14 0.53 17.45 7.47
CA THR A 14 0.58 18.91 7.51
C THR A 14 -0.59 19.43 8.36
N SER A 15 -0.33 19.91 9.57
CA SER A 15 -1.33 20.61 10.38
C SER A 15 -1.28 22.11 10.08
N ALA A 16 -2.44 22.77 9.95
CA ALA A 16 -2.54 24.20 9.66
C ALA A 16 -1.88 25.12 10.73
N GLY A 17 -1.39 24.55 11.83
CA GLY A 17 -0.72 25.24 12.94
C GLY A 17 0.79 24.99 13.04
N GLY A 18 1.44 24.41 12.03
CA GLY A 18 2.90 24.45 11.91
C GLY A 18 3.71 23.37 12.65
N THR A 19 3.07 22.34 13.20
CA THR A 19 3.79 21.15 13.70
C THR A 19 3.39 19.94 12.87
N GLY A 20 4.19 19.65 11.85
CA GLY A 20 4.10 18.39 11.10
C GLY A 20 4.68 17.26 11.93
N LEU A 21 3.91 16.18 12.13
CA LEU A 21 4.40 14.94 12.71
C LEU A 21 4.93 14.07 11.58
N ASP A 22 6.26 13.97 11.46
CA ASP A 22 6.90 12.98 10.60
C ASP A 22 7.01 11.65 11.36
N MET A 23 6.29 10.63 10.90
CA MET A 23 6.36 9.29 11.47
C MET A 23 6.75 8.27 10.40
N ALA A 24 7.97 7.74 10.51
CA ALA A 24 8.44 6.60 9.72
C ALA A 24 8.28 5.29 10.49
N LYS A 25 7.47 4.33 9.99
CA LYS A 25 7.34 2.99 10.57
C LYS A 25 7.43 1.89 9.51
N VAL A 26 8.15 0.81 9.83
CA VAL A 26 8.23 -0.41 9.01
C VAL A 26 7.10 -1.37 9.42
N ARG A 27 6.38 -1.94 8.44
CA ARG A 27 5.20 -2.78 8.68
C ARG A 27 5.10 -3.94 7.70
N GLY A 28 4.49 -5.03 8.15
CA GLY A 28 4.10 -6.13 7.29
C GLY A 28 3.04 -5.69 6.29
N LEU A 29 3.20 -6.13 5.05
CA LEU A 29 2.27 -5.94 3.95
C LEU A 29 1.73 -7.30 3.55
N LEU A 30 0.42 -7.40 3.43
CA LEU A 30 -0.26 -8.55 2.86
C LEU A 30 -1.14 -8.08 1.71
N GLY A 31 -1.02 -8.71 0.55
CA GLY A 31 -1.83 -8.40 -0.60
C GLY A 31 -2.29 -9.65 -1.34
N ALA A 32 -3.50 -9.60 -1.87
CA ALA A 32 -4.06 -10.66 -2.70
C ALA A 32 -4.75 -10.03 -3.91
N GLY A 33 -4.60 -10.66 -5.07
CA GLY A 33 -5.14 -10.12 -6.30
C GLY A 33 -5.29 -11.13 -7.42
N VAL A 34 -5.96 -10.66 -8.46
CA VAL A 34 -6.17 -11.37 -9.73
C VAL A 34 -5.35 -10.70 -10.81
N GLU A 35 -4.73 -11.50 -11.67
CA GLU A 35 -4.02 -11.03 -12.86
C GLU A 35 -4.72 -11.62 -14.06
N TYR A 36 -5.07 -10.76 -15.03
CA TYR A 36 -5.59 -11.16 -16.31
C TYR A 36 -4.54 -10.88 -17.39
N ARG A 37 -4.07 -11.94 -18.05
CA ARG A 37 -3.11 -11.85 -19.13
C ARG A 37 -3.84 -11.61 -20.45
N GLN A 38 -3.81 -10.39 -20.97
CA GLN A 38 -4.38 -10.06 -22.29
C GLN A 38 -3.52 -10.62 -23.42
N THR A 39 -2.20 -10.46 -23.31
CA THR A 39 -1.23 -10.98 -24.28
C THR A 39 -0.01 -11.55 -23.53
N PRO A 40 0.90 -12.29 -24.19
CA PRO A 40 2.13 -12.75 -23.53
C PRO A 40 2.99 -11.62 -22.93
N THR A 41 2.86 -10.41 -23.48
CA THR A 41 3.59 -9.21 -23.08
C THR A 41 2.79 -8.27 -22.17
N LEU A 42 1.45 -8.33 -22.19
CA LEU A 42 0.59 -7.40 -21.45
C LEU A 42 -0.34 -8.15 -20.48
N SER A 43 -0.34 -7.72 -19.23
CA SER A 43 -1.26 -8.21 -18.20
C SER A 43 -1.85 -7.05 -17.39
N VAL A 44 -3.09 -7.22 -16.96
CA VAL A 44 -3.80 -6.29 -16.08
C VAL A 44 -3.95 -6.96 -14.72
N SER A 45 -3.62 -6.26 -13.65
CA SER A 45 -3.77 -6.77 -12.27
C SER A 45 -4.76 -5.93 -11.48
N LEU A 46 -5.49 -6.60 -10.59
CA LEU A 46 -6.30 -5.98 -9.55
C LEU A 46 -5.93 -6.61 -8.21
N GLU A 47 -5.45 -5.80 -7.29
CA GLU A 47 -4.91 -6.23 -5.99
C GLU A 47 -5.55 -5.46 -4.85
N LEU A 48 -5.89 -6.17 -3.77
CA LEU A 48 -6.20 -5.60 -2.47
C LEU A 48 -4.97 -5.75 -1.58
N VAL A 49 -4.51 -4.64 -1.01
CA VAL A 49 -3.32 -4.57 -0.16
C VAL A 49 -3.70 -4.05 1.23
N ASP A 50 -3.38 -4.82 2.26
CA ASP A 50 -3.52 -4.45 3.67
C ASP A 50 -2.13 -4.15 4.26
N TYR A 51 -1.97 -2.94 4.77
CA TYR A 51 -0.74 -2.43 5.39
C TYR A 51 -0.80 -2.47 6.93
N GLY A 52 -1.87 -3.04 7.49
CA GLY A 52 -2.11 -3.11 8.92
C GLY A 52 -2.62 -1.80 9.52
N LYS A 53 -2.51 -1.69 10.86
CA LYS A 53 -2.97 -0.53 11.64
C LYS A 53 -1.82 0.42 11.99
N VAL A 54 -1.92 1.67 11.59
CA VAL A 54 -1.05 2.78 12.02
C VAL A 54 -1.60 3.34 13.34
N ARG A 55 -0.86 3.11 14.41
CA ARG A 55 -1.13 3.69 15.74
C ARG A 55 -0.37 5.01 15.84
N ALA A 56 -1.11 6.11 15.73
CA ALA A 56 -0.67 7.48 16.01
C ALA A 56 -1.26 7.92 17.37
N PRO A 57 -0.71 8.95 18.04
CA PRO A 57 -1.28 9.45 19.29
C PRO A 57 -2.73 9.90 19.04
N GLY A 58 -3.70 9.16 19.55
CA GLY A 58 -5.13 9.47 19.41
C GLY A 58 -5.84 8.90 18.17
N LEU A 59 -5.16 8.15 17.27
CA LEU A 59 -5.81 7.54 16.10
C LEU A 59 -5.23 6.16 15.72
N ASP A 60 -6.11 5.19 15.50
CA ASP A 60 -5.80 3.90 14.87
C ASP A 60 -6.25 3.93 13.40
N LEU A 61 -5.32 4.21 12.50
CA LEU A 61 -5.55 4.27 11.05
C LEU A 61 -5.33 2.90 10.42
N LYS A 62 -6.39 2.23 9.97
CA LYS A 62 -6.27 0.99 9.19
C LYS A 62 -6.07 1.33 7.72
N MET A 63 -4.91 1.00 7.16
CA MET A 63 -4.59 1.32 5.77
C MET A 63 -4.84 0.11 4.87
N ARG A 64 -5.87 0.21 4.03
CA ARG A 64 -6.18 -0.73 2.96
C ARG A 64 -6.24 0.01 1.65
N GLN A 65 -5.63 -0.55 0.61
CA GLN A 65 -5.58 0.04 -0.70
C GLN A 65 -6.00 -0.97 -1.76
N VAL A 66 -6.82 -0.54 -2.70
CA VAL A 66 -7.07 -1.27 -3.95
C VAL A 66 -6.11 -0.70 -5.00
N GLN A 67 -5.35 -1.58 -5.66
CA GLN A 67 -4.38 -1.25 -6.69
C GLN A 67 -4.82 -1.92 -7.99
N ALA A 68 -4.97 -1.11 -9.05
CA ALA A 68 -5.10 -1.61 -10.41
C ALA A 68 -3.78 -1.33 -11.13
N GLY A 69 -3.25 -2.33 -11.83
CA GLY A 69 -1.95 -2.26 -12.51
C GLY A 69 -2.02 -2.77 -13.93
N VAL A 70 -1.13 -2.24 -14.78
CA VAL A 70 -0.85 -2.79 -16.11
C VAL A 70 0.62 -3.17 -16.12
N ASN A 71 0.91 -4.45 -16.30
CA ASN A 71 2.27 -4.96 -16.32
C ASN A 71 2.66 -5.33 -17.76
N TYR A 72 3.78 -4.77 -18.19
CA TYR A 72 4.41 -5.08 -19.47
C TYR A 72 5.65 -5.96 -19.22
N ARG A 73 5.76 -7.09 -19.93
CA ARG A 73 6.88 -8.04 -19.82
C ARG A 73 7.71 -7.98 -21.10
N PHE A 74 8.99 -7.63 -20.95
CA PHE A 74 10.02 -7.64 -22.01
C PHE A 74 10.68 -9.00 -22.13
#